data_AF-A0A952ZAE9-F1
#
_entry.id   AF-A0A952ZAE9-F1
#
_cell.length_a   1.000
_cell.length_b   1.000
_cell.length_c   1.000
_cell.angle_alpha   90.00
_cell.angle_beta   90.00
_cell.angle_gamma   90.00
#
_symmetry.space_group_name_H-M   'P 1'
#
loop_
_entity.id
_entity.type
_entity.pdbx_description
1 polymer ?
#
loop_
_entity_poly.entity_id
_entity_poly.type
_entity_poly.pdbx_seq_one_letter_code
_entity_poly.pdbx_strand_id
1 'polypeptide(L)'
;MPLKSRLLAIVLCGTLSSALHAREPEAPAFPEPRQLLGGVVTEGDVGQLFEHLRESMRAAAEGREPPPMPEALARRLEAAGGELRLRGLDAAMLLTRFVEQAVRGAVRELAPPPSNPN
;
A
#
# COMPACT_ATOMS: atom_id res chain seq x y z
N MET A 1 -24.23 16.49 -18.61
CA MET A 1 -23.36 15.43 -19.19
C MET A 1 -23.74 15.29 -20.66
N PRO A 2 -22.79 15.29 -21.62
CA PRO A 2 -21.66 14.34 -21.68
C PRO A 2 -20.28 15.03 -21.82
N LEU A 3 -19.23 14.57 -21.12
CA LEU A 3 -18.22 13.59 -21.57
C LEU A 3 -17.34 14.10 -22.72
N LYS A 4 -16.00 13.99 -22.55
CA LYS A 4 -14.86 14.24 -23.49
C LYS A 4 -14.06 15.52 -23.17
N SER A 5 -13.29 15.65 -22.10
CA SER A 5 -12.36 14.70 -21.47
C SER A 5 -11.24 14.17 -22.38
N ARG A 6 -10.92 14.82 -23.52
CA ARG A 6 -9.86 14.30 -24.43
C ARG A 6 -8.97 15.33 -25.16
N LEU A 7 -8.98 16.60 -24.78
CA LEU A 7 -8.15 17.63 -25.44
C LEU A 7 -7.12 18.30 -24.52
N LEU A 8 -6.83 17.69 -23.37
CA LEU A 8 -5.57 17.90 -22.67
C LEU A 8 -4.51 16.90 -23.17
N ALA A 9 -4.53 16.66 -24.49
CA ALA A 9 -3.44 16.11 -25.27
C ALA A 9 -2.51 17.25 -25.68
N ILE A 10 -2.08 18.05 -24.70
CA ILE A 10 -0.98 19.01 -24.85
C ILE A 10 0.18 18.33 -24.12
N VAL A 11 0.90 17.48 -24.87
CA VAL A 11 2.19 17.90 -25.44
C VAL A 11 3.26 18.05 -24.33
N LEU A 12 3.26 17.11 -23.38
CA LEU A 12 4.45 16.70 -22.64
C LEU A 12 5.02 15.37 -23.17
N CYS A 13 4.64 15.01 -24.39
CA CYS A 13 5.41 14.13 -25.27
C CYS A 13 6.31 15.01 -26.14
N GLY A 14 7.62 14.94 -25.93
CA GLY A 14 8.61 15.43 -26.88
C GLY A 14 9.44 16.60 -26.36
N THR A 15 10.48 16.28 -25.61
CA THR A 15 11.89 16.38 -26.07
C THR A 15 12.79 16.19 -24.85
N LEU A 16 13.46 15.04 -24.75
CA LEU A 16 14.80 14.85 -24.18
C LEU A 16 15.25 13.39 -24.39
N SER A 17 15.13 12.91 -25.63
CA SER A 17 15.95 11.79 -26.10
C SER A 17 17.37 12.33 -26.33
N SER A 18 18.21 12.36 -25.29
CA SER A 18 19.69 12.44 -25.36
C SER A 18 20.28 12.64 -23.94
N ALA A 19 20.21 11.62 -23.08
CA ALA A 19 21.08 11.43 -21.88
C ALA A 19 20.52 10.40 -20.86
N LEU A 20 19.37 9.77 -21.13
CA LEU A 20 18.80 8.79 -20.21
C LEU A 20 19.48 7.41 -20.33
N HIS A 21 20.79 7.35 -20.11
CA HIS A 21 21.44 6.19 -19.49
C HIS A 21 21.56 6.39 -17.96
N ALA A 22 20.79 7.34 -17.41
CA ALA A 22 20.52 7.44 -16.00
C ALA A 22 19.77 6.17 -15.56
N ARG A 23 20.56 5.17 -15.17
CA ARG A 23 20.28 4.09 -14.22
C ARG A 23 18.79 4.07 -13.86
N GLU A 24 18.02 3.19 -14.51
CA GLU A 24 16.64 2.97 -14.12
C GLU A 24 16.63 2.79 -12.59
N PRO A 25 15.87 3.62 -11.85
CA PRO A 25 15.77 3.41 -10.42
C PRO A 25 15.18 2.02 -10.25
N GLU A 26 16.01 1.09 -9.75
CA GLU A 26 15.57 -0.25 -9.38
C GLU A 26 14.33 -0.06 -8.52
N ALA A 27 13.19 -0.56 -9.01
CA ALA A 27 11.94 -0.46 -8.27
C ALA A 27 12.20 -1.06 -6.87
N PRO A 28 11.73 -0.41 -5.80
CA PRO A 28 11.97 -0.93 -4.47
C PRO A 28 11.32 -2.31 -4.42
N ALA A 29 12.07 -3.31 -3.96
CA ALA A 29 11.54 -4.63 -3.74
C ALA A 29 10.55 -4.55 -2.58
N PHE A 30 9.29 -4.26 -2.90
CA PHE A 30 8.22 -4.35 -1.93
C PHE A 30 8.11 -5.81 -1.47
N PRO A 31 7.98 -6.06 -0.16
CA PRO A 31 7.74 -7.40 0.31
C PRO A 31 6.47 -7.94 -0.35
N GLU A 32 6.57 -9.14 -0.92
CA GLU A 32 5.45 -9.83 -1.55
C GLU A 32 4.26 -9.90 -0.58
N PRO A 33 3.00 -9.87 -1.06
CA PRO A 33 1.83 -10.02 -0.18
C PRO A 33 1.91 -11.27 0.70
N ARG A 34 2.57 -12.32 0.22
CA ARG A 34 2.83 -13.54 1.00
C ARG A 34 3.83 -13.33 2.15
N GLN A 35 4.78 -12.41 2.03
CA GLN A 35 5.71 -12.04 3.10
C GLN A 35 5.04 -11.11 4.12
N LEU A 36 4.13 -10.25 3.66
CA LEU A 36 3.36 -9.35 4.54
C LEU A 36 2.25 -10.08 5.30
N LEU A 37 1.45 -10.89 4.61
CA LEU A 37 0.22 -11.50 5.14
C LEU A 37 0.38 -12.98 5.48
N GLY A 38 1.41 -13.64 4.93
CA GLY A 38 1.60 -15.07 5.10
C GLY A 38 1.79 -15.46 6.55
N GLY A 39 0.96 -16.41 6.99
CA GLY A 39 1.00 -16.97 8.34
C GLY A 39 0.30 -16.13 9.41
N VAL A 40 -0.08 -14.87 9.13
CA VAL A 40 -0.73 -13.98 10.10
C VAL A 40 -2.22 -14.29 10.23
N VAL A 41 -2.87 -14.62 9.11
CA VAL A 41 -4.28 -15.01 9.04
C VAL A 41 -4.38 -16.32 8.27
N THR A 42 -5.09 -17.29 8.82
CA THR A 42 -5.35 -18.58 8.17
C THR A 42 -6.68 -18.56 7.40
N GLU A 43 -6.85 -19.45 6.43
CA GLU A 43 -8.15 -19.62 5.76
C GLU A 43 -9.27 -19.97 6.76
N GLY A 44 -8.96 -20.73 7.81
CA GLY A 44 -9.89 -21.03 8.89
C GLY A 44 -10.33 -19.80 9.68
N ASP A 45 -9.44 -18.82 9.91
CA ASP A 45 -9.81 -17.54 10.55
C ASP A 45 -10.83 -16.78 9.71
N VAL A 46 -10.59 -16.74 8.39
CA VAL A 46 -11.49 -16.08 7.46
C VAL A 46 -12.84 -16.79 7.46
N GLY A 47 -12.86 -18.13 7.42
CA GLY A 47 -14.08 -18.93 7.53
C GLY A 47 -14.90 -18.57 8.78
N GLN A 48 -14.26 -18.58 9.95
CA GLN A 48 -14.90 -18.28 11.24
C GLN A 48 -15.41 -16.84 11.32
N LEU A 49 -14.66 -15.87 10.81
CA LEU A 49 -15.09 -14.47 10.75
C LEU A 49 -16.33 -14.31 9.87
N PHE A 50 -16.33 -14.90 8.67
CA PHE A 50 -17.47 -14.79 7.76
C PHE A 50 -18.69 -15.57 8.24
N GLU A 51 -18.50 -16.68 8.94
CA GLU A 51 -19.59 -17.39 9.61
C GLU A 51 -20.23 -16.50 10.68
N HIS A 52 -19.43 -15.91 11.57
CA HIS A 52 -19.91 -14.97 12.58
C HIS A 52 -20.63 -13.77 11.97
N LEU A 53 -20.08 -13.17 10.90
CA LEU A 53 -20.73 -12.06 10.19
C LEU A 53 -22.08 -12.46 9.59
N ARG A 54 -22.18 -13.63 8.97
CA ARG A 54 -23.47 -14.13 8.43
C ARG A 54 -24.49 -14.32 9.54
N GLU A 55 -24.09 -14.84 10.69
CA GLU A 55 -24.98 -15.04 11.82
C GLU A 55 -25.43 -13.72 12.44
N SER A 56 -24.52 -12.75 12.56
CA SER A 56 -24.82 -11.38 12.99
C SER A 56 -25.77 -10.67 12.02
N MET A 57 -25.57 -10.81 10.72
CA MET A 57 -26.49 -10.28 9.71
C MET A 57 -27.88 -10.93 9.80
N ARG A 58 -27.95 -12.25 10.05
CA ARG A 58 -29.21 -12.96 10.25
C ARG A 58 -29.94 -12.47 11.50
N ALA A 59 -29.24 -12.35 12.62
CA ALA A 59 -29.81 -11.83 13.87
C ALA A 59 -30.37 -10.40 13.68
N ALA A 60 -29.60 -9.53 13.01
CA ALA A 60 -30.03 -8.17 12.69
C ALA A 60 -31.28 -8.15 11.80
N ALA A 61 -31.35 -9.01 10.77
CA ALA A 61 -32.53 -9.13 9.91
C ALA A 61 -33.77 -9.62 10.66
N GLU A 62 -33.59 -10.41 11.71
CA GLU A 62 -34.66 -10.90 12.59
C GLU A 62 -35.01 -9.91 13.71
N GLY A 63 -34.37 -8.73 13.76
CA GLY A 63 -34.56 -7.76 14.84
C GLY A 63 -34.01 -8.21 16.20
N ARG A 64 -33.13 -9.21 16.20
CA ARG A 64 -32.43 -9.73 17.38
C ARG A 64 -31.07 -9.08 17.52
N GLU A 65 -30.55 -9.10 18.74
CA GLU A 65 -29.17 -8.68 18.98
C GLU A 65 -28.19 -9.66 18.31
N PRO A 66 -27.12 -9.15 17.65
CA PRO A 66 -26.11 -10.02 17.07
C PRO A 66 -25.40 -10.85 18.14
N PRO A 67 -25.01 -12.09 17.83
CA PRO A 67 -24.27 -12.91 18.77
C PRO A 67 -22.95 -12.23 19.15
N PRO A 68 -22.44 -12.43 20.38
CA PRO A 68 -21.12 -11.95 20.74
C PRO A 68 -20.04 -12.65 19.90
N MET A 69 -18.97 -11.93 19.60
CA MET A 69 -17.84 -12.52 18.88
C MET A 69 -17.19 -13.63 19.73
N PRO A 70 -16.95 -14.82 19.17
CA PRO A 70 -16.29 -15.90 19.90
C PRO A 70 -14.91 -15.45 20.41
N GLU A 71 -14.65 -15.63 21.70
CA GLU A 71 -13.39 -15.13 22.30
C GLU A 71 -12.13 -15.65 21.62
N ALA A 72 -12.15 -16.91 21.17
CA ALA A 72 -11.03 -17.51 20.46
C ALA A 72 -10.75 -16.82 19.13
N LEU A 73 -11.81 -16.44 18.40
CA LEU A 73 -11.69 -15.67 17.16
C LEU A 73 -11.21 -14.24 17.45
N ALA A 74 -11.78 -13.59 18.48
CA ALA A 74 -11.37 -12.25 18.89
C ALA A 74 -9.87 -12.18 19.23
N ARG A 75 -9.38 -13.12 20.05
CA ARG A 75 -7.95 -13.22 20.43
C ARG A 75 -7.05 -13.45 19.22
N ARG A 76 -7.47 -14.30 18.26
CA ARG A 76 -6.69 -14.54 17.04
C ARG A 76 -6.63 -13.31 16.14
N LEU A 77 -7.74 -12.61 15.96
CA LEU A 77 -7.79 -11.37 15.17
C LEU A 77 -6.97 -10.25 15.81
N GLU A 78 -6.95 -10.16 17.13
CA GLU A 78 -6.13 -9.19 17.86
C GLU A 78 -4.64 -9.47 17.71
N ALA A 79 -4.23 -10.74 17.86
CA ALA A 79 -2.85 -11.16 17.64
C ALA A 79 -2.41 -10.93 16.18
N ALA A 80 -3.26 -11.33 15.22
CA ALA A 80 -3.03 -11.09 13.80
C ALA A 80 -2.91 -9.60 13.49
N GLY A 81 -3.77 -8.77 14.07
CA GLY A 81 -3.77 -7.32 13.90
C GLY A 81 -2.48 -6.67 14.41
N GLY A 82 -1.95 -7.12 15.55
CA GLY A 82 -0.66 -6.66 16.09
C GLY A 82 0.50 -6.94 15.14
N GLU A 83 0.56 -8.16 14.59
CA GLU A 83 1.62 -8.57 13.68
C GLU A 83 1.52 -7.89 12.31
N LEU A 84 0.30 -7.77 11.77
CA LEU A 84 0.02 -6.98 10.56
C LEU A 84 0.46 -5.52 10.69
N ARG A 85 0.28 -4.92 11.88
CA ARG A 85 0.66 -3.53 12.13
C ARG A 85 2.17 -3.32 12.11
N LEU A 86 2.93 -4.26 12.68
CA LEU A 86 4.39 -4.25 12.64
C LEU A 86 4.90 -4.44 11.20
N ARG A 87 4.41 -5.46 10.50
CA ARG A 87 4.80 -5.73 9.10
C ARG A 87 4.40 -4.59 8.15
N GLY A 88 3.25 -3.96 8.40
CA GLY A 88 2.79 -2.79 7.66
C GLY A 88 3.64 -1.54 7.91
N LEU A 89 4.10 -1.34 9.14
CA LEU A 89 5.03 -0.25 9.47
C LEU A 89 6.35 -0.40 8.72
N ASP A 90 6.93 -1.60 8.71
CA ASP A 90 8.18 -1.87 7.99
C ASP A 90 8.05 -1.62 6.48
N ALA A 91 6.93 -2.06 5.89
CA ALA A 91 6.62 -1.78 4.48
C ALA A 91 6.49 -0.26 4.21
N ALA A 92 5.81 0.47 5.10
CA ALA A 92 5.66 1.93 4.97
C ALA A 92 6.99 2.67 5.12
N MET A 93 7.88 2.20 6.00
CA MET A 93 9.23 2.74 6.20
C MET A 93 10.12 2.50 4.97
N LEU A 94 10.01 1.32 4.33
CA LEU A 94 10.71 1.05 3.07
C LEU A 94 10.23 1.98 1.95
N LEU A 95 8.92 2.16 1.81
CA LEU A 95 8.34 3.06 0.83
C LEU A 95 8.84 4.50 1.00
N THR A 96 8.80 5.01 2.23
CA THR A 96 9.22 6.39 2.51
C THR A 96 10.70 6.63 2.21
N ARG A 97 11.57 5.68 2.53
CA ARG A 97 13.01 5.76 2.16
C ARG A 97 13.20 5.79 0.64
N PHE A 98 12.46 4.97 -0.10
CA PHE A 98 12.54 4.96 -1.56
C PHE A 98 12.10 6.30 -2.15
N VAL A 99 10.96 6.82 -1.72
CA VAL A 99 10.44 8.12 -2.17
C VAL A 99 11.43 9.24 -1.83
N GLU A 100 12.00 9.23 -0.63
CA GLU A 100 13.03 10.20 -0.23
C GLU A 100 14.24 10.16 -1.17
N GLN A 101 14.76 8.97 -1.48
CA GLN A 101 15.90 8.82 -2.38
C GLN A 101 15.59 9.32 -3.79
N ALA A 102 14.41 8.98 -4.33
CA ALA A 102 13.98 9.43 -5.65
C ALA A 102 13.87 10.97 -5.71
N VAL A 103 13.26 11.58 -4.70
CA VAL A 103 13.13 13.04 -4.61
C VAL A 103 14.50 13.70 -4.46
N ARG A 104 15.39 13.20 -3.60
CA ARG A 104 16.75 13.73 -3.45
C ARG A 104 17.56 13.59 -4.74
N GLY A 105 17.38 12.50 -5.49
CA GLY A 105 17.96 12.29 -6.80
C GLY A 105 17.53 13.38 -7.78
N ALA A 106 16.22 13.57 -7.94
CA ALA A 106 15.66 14.61 -8.79
C ALA A 106 16.13 16.02 -8.40
N VAL A 107 16.18 16.33 -7.11
CA VAL A 107 16.68 17.63 -6.62
C VAL A 107 18.14 17.86 -7.00
N ARG A 108 18.99 16.83 -6.94
CA ARG A 108 20.41 16.94 -7.32
C ARG A 108 20.60 17.10 -8.83
N GLU A 109 19.79 16.41 -9.63
CA GLU A 109 19.83 16.55 -11.09
C GLU A 109 19.39 17.94 -11.55
N LEU A 110 18.43 18.55 -10.84
CA LEU A 110 17.93 19.89 -11.12
C LEU A 110 18.79 20.99 -10.49
N ALA A 111 19.77 20.64 -9.65
CA ALA A 111 20.62 21.63 -9.00
C ALA A 111 21.57 22.29 -10.02
N PRO A 112 21.69 23.63 -10.00
CA PRO A 112 22.62 24.32 -10.89
C PRO A 112 24.07 23.90 -10.57
N PRO A 113 24.95 23.84 -11.59
CA PRO A 113 26.35 23.49 -11.38
C PRO A 113 27.00 24.47 -10.38
N PRO A 114 27.95 24.01 -9.55
CA PRO A 114 28.58 24.88 -8.57
C PRO A 114 29.23 26.07 -9.27
N SER A 115 28.77 27.28 -8.93
CA SER A 115 29.40 28.52 -9.37
C SER A 115 30.77 28.61 -8.72
N ASN A 116 31.79 28.23 -9.48
CA ASN A 116 33.19 28.26 -9.05
C ASN A 116 33.59 29.72 -8.79
N PRO A 117 33.98 30.11 -7.57
CA PRO A 117 34.53 31.44 -7.31
C PRO A 117 36.02 31.38 -7.63
N ASN A 118 36.42 31.92 -8.78
CA ASN A 118 37.79 32.40 -8.97
C ASN A 118 37.96 33.74 -8.26
#